data_AF-A0A327KKL7-F1
#
_entry.id   AF-A0A327KKL7-F1
#
_cell.length_a   1.000
_cell.length_b   1.000
_cell.length_c   1.000
_cell.angle_alpha   90.00
_cell.angle_beta   90.00
_cell.angle_gamma   90.00
#
_symmetry.space_group_name_H-M   'P 1'
#
loop_
_entity.id
_entity.type
_entity.pdbx_description
1 polymer ?
#
loop_
_entity_poly.entity_id
_entity_poly.type
_entity_poly.pdbx_seq_one_letter_code
_entity_poly.pdbx_strand_id
1 'polypeptide(L)'
;MSSLPDRSDPGYAYSVRAAGPLAGRTYLVAAWDGETGALIGRCEIPGAAGAPPALTPHDLLDRMGGRYRLEAVRVDHALDRLSAVTRRIARVCARRERIARRRWRRGQRARTDHRCRRWKHRAICSHSLP
;
A
#
# COMPACT_ATOMS: atom_id res chain seq x y z
N MET A 1 10.87 -16.18 -37.03
CA MET A 1 10.27 -14.83 -37.02
C MET A 1 9.44 -14.72 -35.76
N SER A 2 10.01 -14.09 -34.73
CA SER A 2 9.35 -13.94 -33.43
C SER A 2 8.34 -12.82 -33.53
N SER A 3 7.06 -13.16 -33.39
CA SER A 3 5.93 -12.22 -33.39
C SER A 3 6.15 -11.18 -32.28
N LEU A 4 6.24 -9.91 -32.66
CA LEU A 4 6.15 -8.79 -31.73
C LEU A 4 4.84 -8.92 -30.93
N PRO A 5 4.82 -8.63 -29.62
CA PRO A 5 3.58 -8.56 -28.89
C PRO A 5 2.68 -7.53 -29.57
N ASP A 6 1.48 -7.96 -29.95
CA ASP A 6 0.44 -7.09 -30.47
C ASP A 6 0.26 -5.93 -29.48
N ARG A 7 0.62 -4.73 -29.91
CA ARG A 7 0.60 -3.48 -29.11
C ARG A 7 -0.83 -3.03 -28.81
N SER A 8 -1.82 -3.87 -29.12
CA SER A 8 -3.25 -3.64 -29.00
C SER A 8 -3.84 -4.10 -27.66
N ASP A 9 -3.06 -4.76 -26.80
CA ASP A 9 -3.52 -5.09 -25.45
C ASP A 9 -3.29 -3.87 -24.54
N PRO A 10 -4.34 -3.13 -24.15
CA PRO A 10 -4.17 -1.81 -23.57
C PRO A 10 -3.77 -1.87 -22.08
N GLY A 11 -3.51 -3.08 -21.56
CA GLY A 11 -3.05 -3.31 -20.19
C GLY A 11 -4.14 -3.14 -19.13
N TYR A 12 -5.41 -3.08 -19.54
CA TYR A 12 -6.56 -3.03 -18.66
C TYR A 12 -7.71 -3.89 -19.19
N ALA A 13 -8.47 -4.46 -18.27
CA ALA A 13 -9.72 -5.15 -18.53
C ALA A 13 -10.89 -4.18 -18.32
N TYR A 14 -12.03 -4.43 -18.96
CA TYR A 14 -13.25 -3.70 -18.70
C TYR A 14 -14.46 -4.62 -18.72
N SER A 15 -15.54 -4.20 -18.05
CA SER A 15 -16.84 -4.87 -18.13
C SER A 15 -17.92 -3.85 -18.40
N VAL A 16 -18.96 -4.32 -19.08
CA VAL A 16 -20.10 -3.52 -19.47
C VAL A 16 -21.35 -4.16 -18.88
N ARG A 17 -22.14 -3.38 -18.14
CA ARG A 17 -23.40 -3.82 -17.56
C ARG A 17 -24.51 -2.85 -17.96
N ALA A 18 -25.64 -3.39 -18.40
CA ALA A 18 -26.82 -2.56 -18.66
C ALA A 18 -27.37 -1.97 -17.35
N ALA A 19 -27.64 -0.67 -17.36
CA ALA A 19 -28.23 0.11 -16.29
C ALA A 19 -29.50 0.80 -16.81
N GLY A 20 -30.68 0.39 -16.33
CA GLY A 20 -31.96 1.01 -16.66
C GLY A 20 -32.94 0.16 -17.48
N PRO A 21 -34.22 0.57 -17.55
CA PRO A 21 -35.27 -0.13 -18.30
C PRO A 21 -35.11 -0.01 -19.82
N LEU A 22 -35.66 -1.00 -20.55
CA LEU A 22 -35.49 -1.26 -22.00
C LEU A 22 -35.65 -0.06 -22.95
N ALA A 23 -36.35 1.00 -22.54
CA ALA A 23 -36.67 2.16 -23.38
C ALA A 23 -35.55 3.24 -23.44
N GLY A 24 -34.52 3.14 -22.58
CA GLY A 24 -33.41 4.10 -22.54
C GLY A 24 -32.16 3.44 -21.96
N ARG A 25 -31.56 2.51 -22.70
CA ARG A 25 -30.42 1.70 -22.21
C ARG A 25 -29.21 2.58 -21.95
N THR A 26 -28.91 2.83 -20.68
CA THR A 26 -27.58 3.29 -20.26
C THR A 26 -26.73 2.05 -19.98
N TYR A 27 -25.45 2.09 -20.35
CA TYR A 27 -24.48 1.06 -20.05
C TYR A 27 -23.46 1.60 -19.06
N LEU A 28 -23.33 0.93 -17.93
CA LEU A 28 -22.27 1.21 -16.96
C LEU A 28 -21.03 0.42 -17.35
N VAL A 29 -19.94 1.13 -17.61
CA VAL A 29 -18.64 0.52 -17.90
C VAL A 29 -17.71 0.75 -16.72
N ALA A 30 -17.05 -0.32 -16.29
CA ALA A 30 -15.97 -0.26 -15.31
C ALA A 30 -14.69 -0.79 -15.95
N ALA A 31 -13.57 -0.12 -15.71
CA ALA A 31 -12.25 -0.55 -16.19
C ALA A 31 -11.29 -0.79 -15.02
N TRP A 32 -10.48 -1.82 -15.15
CA TRP A 32 -9.51 -2.27 -14.17
C TRP A 32 -8.16 -2.47 -14.81
N ASP A 33 -7.11 -2.05 -14.10
CA ASP A 33 -5.74 -2.33 -14.52
C ASP A 33 -5.51 -3.85 -14.53
N GLY A 34 -5.01 -4.38 -15.65
CA GLY A 34 -4.86 -5.82 -15.85
C GLY A 34 -3.73 -6.41 -15.02
N GLU A 35 -2.74 -5.59 -14.65
CA GLU A 35 -1.60 -6.02 -13.85
C GLU A 35 -1.94 -6.03 -12.35
N THR A 36 -2.55 -4.96 -11.85
CA THR A 36 -2.81 -4.80 -10.41
C THR A 36 -4.23 -5.13 -9.97
N GLY A 37 -5.19 -5.20 -10.90
CA GLY A 37 -6.62 -5.33 -10.60
C GLY A 37 -7.27 -4.06 -10.04
N ALA A 38 -6.55 -2.94 -10.00
CA ALA A 38 -7.06 -1.68 -9.45
C ALA A 38 -8.14 -1.07 -10.36
N LEU A 39 -9.21 -0.53 -9.77
CA LEU A 39 -10.25 0.18 -10.51
C LEU A 39 -9.68 1.50 -11.05
N ILE A 40 -9.71 1.65 -12.38
CA ILE A 40 -9.23 2.87 -13.05
C ILE A 40 -10.32 3.95 -13.02
N GLY A 41 -11.55 3.53 -13.33
CA GLY A 41 -12.69 4.42 -13.44
C GLY A 41 -13.99 3.69 -13.77
N ARG A 42 -15.07 4.47 -13.73
CA ARG A 42 -16.41 4.05 -14.18
C ARG A 42 -17.01 5.18 -15.00
N CYS A 43 -17.70 4.83 -16.07
CA CYS A 43 -18.47 5.79 -16.86
C CYS A 43 -19.78 5.18 -17.32
N GLU A 44 -20.78 6.05 -17.47
CA GLU A 44 -22.07 5.70 -18.06
C GLU A 44 -22.07 6.09 -19.54
N ILE A 45 -22.61 5.21 -20.38
CA ILE A 45 -22.60 5.37 -21.82
C ILE A 45 -24.03 5.17 -22.33
N PRO A 46 -24.59 6.15 -23.05
CA PRO A 46 -25.89 5.98 -23.68
C PRO A 46 -25.79 4.90 -24.77
N GLY A 47 -26.72 3.95 -24.74
CA GLY A 47 -26.82 2.86 -25.69
C GLY A 47 -27.97 3.03 -26.67
N ALA A 48 -27.79 2.53 -27.88
CA ALA A 48 -28.88 2.38 -28.85
C ALA A 48 -29.71 1.12 -28.53
N ALA A 49 -30.98 1.12 -28.94
CA ALA A 49 -31.83 -0.05 -28.82
C ALA A 49 -31.22 -1.23 -29.61
N GLY A 50 -31.00 -2.36 -28.93
CA GLY A 50 -30.63 -3.63 -29.57
C GLY A 50 -29.15 -4.02 -29.55
N ALA A 51 -28.20 -3.11 -29.29
CA ALA A 51 -26.78 -3.47 -29.25
C ALA A 51 -25.98 -2.70 -28.18
N PRO A 52 -25.01 -3.33 -27.50
CA PRO A 52 -24.05 -2.61 -26.68
C PRO A 52 -23.25 -1.63 -27.57
N PRO A 53 -22.90 -0.44 -27.04
CA PRO A 53 -22.13 0.55 -27.79
C PRO A 53 -20.78 -0.06 -28.24
N ALA A 54 -20.45 0.11 -29.51
CA ALA A 54 -19.12 -0.21 -30.02
C ALA A 54 -18.13 0.79 -29.44
N LEU A 55 -17.36 0.36 -28.43
CA LEU A 55 -16.42 1.21 -27.72
C LEU A 55 -15.02 0.73 -28.02
N THR A 56 -14.18 1.63 -28.51
CA THR A 56 -12.74 1.34 -28.53
C THR A 56 -12.18 1.52 -27.13
N PRO A 57 -11.10 0.80 -26.78
CA PRO A 57 -10.40 1.02 -25.52
C PRO A 57 -10.03 2.50 -25.31
N HIS A 58 -9.67 3.20 -26.39
CA HIS A 58 -9.31 4.60 -26.36
C HIS A 58 -10.44 5.52 -25.88
N ASP A 59 -11.64 5.33 -26.43
CA ASP A 59 -12.83 6.12 -26.08
C ASP A 59 -13.20 5.98 -24.60
N LEU A 60 -12.94 4.81 -24.03
CA LEU A 60 -13.16 4.53 -22.62
C LEU A 60 -12.21 5.30 -21.73
N LEU A 61 -10.92 5.35 -22.06
CA LEU A 61 -9.94 6.11 -21.28
C LEU A 61 -10.26 7.60 -21.30
N ASP A 62 -10.60 8.16 -22.46
CA ASP A 62 -10.96 9.57 -22.57
C ASP A 62 -12.18 9.91 -21.72
N ARG A 63 -13.20 9.03 -21.69
CA ARG A 63 -14.38 9.19 -20.83
C ARG A 63 -14.11 9.02 -19.34
N MET A 64 -13.11 8.23 -18.96
CA MET A 64 -12.75 7.98 -17.56
C MET A 64 -11.75 8.98 -16.99
N GLY A 65 -11.44 10.05 -17.71
CA GLY A 65 -10.53 11.12 -17.26
C GLY A 65 -9.19 11.17 -18.02
N GLY A 66 -9.12 10.58 -19.21
CA GLY A 66 -8.02 10.74 -20.15
C GLY A 66 -6.97 9.61 -20.10
N ARG A 67 -6.08 9.63 -21.09
CA ARG A 67 -5.01 8.64 -21.32
C ARG A 67 -4.08 8.43 -20.12
N TYR A 68 -3.92 9.44 -19.26
CA TYR A 68 -3.03 9.38 -18.10
C TYR A 68 -3.67 8.75 -16.85
N ARG A 69 -4.97 8.45 -16.88
CA ARG A 69 -5.68 7.92 -15.70
C ARG A 69 -5.16 6.55 -15.26
N LEU A 70 -4.85 5.68 -16.22
CA LEU A 70 -4.26 4.36 -15.95
C LEU A 70 -2.92 4.50 -15.22
N GLU A 71 -2.03 5.34 -15.74
CA GLU A 71 -0.71 5.56 -15.16
C GLU A 71 -0.81 6.21 -13.77
N ALA A 72 -1.73 7.15 -13.58
CA ALA A 72 -1.98 7.75 -12.26
C ALA A 72 -2.40 6.68 -11.24
N VAL A 73 -3.31 5.78 -11.60
CA VAL A 73 -3.79 4.71 -10.71
C VAL A 73 -2.67 3.71 -10.38
N ARG A 74 -1.80 3.39 -11.33
CA ARG A 74 -0.62 2.55 -11.10
C ARG A 74 0.36 3.21 -10.14
N VAL A 75 0.62 4.51 -10.29
CA VAL A 75 1.47 5.30 -9.39
C VAL A 75 0.88 5.34 -7.99
N ASP A 76 -0.42 5.62 -7.85
CA ASP A 76 -1.09 5.64 -6.56
C ASP A 76 -0.99 4.28 -5.86
N HIS A 77 -1.22 3.19 -6.60
CA HIS A 77 -1.11 1.86 -6.02
C HIS A 77 0.33 1.50 -5.61
N ALA A 78 1.33 1.88 -6.41
CA ALA A 78 2.73 1.69 -6.06
C ALA A 78 3.12 2.50 -4.80
N LEU A 79 2.63 3.73 -4.68
CA LEU A 79 2.83 4.58 -3.51
C LEU A 79 2.20 3.99 -2.25
N ASP A 80 1.00 3.40 -2.36
CA ASP A 80 0.35 2.70 -1.24
C ASP A 80 1.17 1.50 -0.77
N ARG A 81 1.68 0.69 -1.72
CA ARG A 81 2.56 -0.46 -1.40
C ARG A 81 3.84 0.01 -0.71
N LEU A 82 4.49 1.04 -1.24
CA LEU A 82 5.71 1.61 -0.66
C LEU A 82 5.47 2.18 0.74
N SER A 83 4.35 2.89 0.92
CA SER A 83 3.93 3.44 2.20
C SER A 83 3.70 2.34 3.24
N ALA A 84 3.06 1.24 2.85
CA ALA A 84 2.83 0.10 3.74
C ALA A 84 4.17 -0.54 4.19
N VAL A 85 5.11 -0.73 3.27
CA VAL A 85 6.45 -1.24 3.56
C VAL A 85 7.20 -0.30 4.50
N THR A 86 7.20 1.00 4.21
CA THR A 86 7.87 2.01 5.03
C THR A 86 7.31 2.04 6.46
N ARG A 87 5.99 2.00 6.62
CA ARG A 87 5.34 1.92 7.93
C ARG A 87 5.71 0.63 8.67
N ARG A 88 5.82 -0.50 7.97
CA ARG A 88 6.25 -1.77 8.57
C ARG A 88 7.69 -1.68 9.09
N ILE A 89 8.61 -1.14 8.29
CA ILE A 89 10.01 -0.96 8.69
C ILE A 89 10.09 -0.03 9.90
N ALA A 90 9.41 1.11 9.88
CA ALA A 90 9.39 2.06 10.99
C ALA A 90 8.90 1.40 12.29
N ARG A 91 7.86 0.55 12.24
CA ARG A 91 7.39 -0.20 13.41
C ARG A 91 8.44 -1.17 13.95
N VAL A 92 9.15 -1.88 13.08
CA VAL A 92 10.22 -2.81 13.47
C VAL A 92 11.36 -2.06 14.13
N CYS A 93 11.81 -0.95 13.53
CA CYS A 93 12.85 -0.10 14.10
C CYS A 93 12.45 0.45 15.48
N ALA A 94 11.25 1.01 15.60
CA ALA A 94 10.73 1.52 16.88
C ALA A 94 10.60 0.43 17.95
N ARG A 95 10.30 -0.82 17.56
CA ARG A 95 10.27 -1.96 18.49
C ARG A 95 11.68 -2.32 18.96
N ARG A 96 12.64 -2.42 18.03
CA ARG A 96 14.04 -2.72 18.35
C ARG A 96 14.63 -1.67 19.29
N GLU A 97 14.38 -0.40 18.99
CA GLU A 97 14.84 0.71 19.82
C GLU A 97 14.26 0.65 21.22
N ARG A 98 12.95 0.39 21.36
CA ARG A 98 12.32 0.21 22.69
C ARG A 98 12.94 -0.93 23.49
N ILE A 99 13.25 -2.06 22.84
CA ILE A 99 13.91 -3.20 23.48
C ILE A 99 15.34 -2.82 23.90
N ALA A 100 16.11 -2.18 23.03
CA ALA A 100 17.47 -1.74 23.32
C ALA A 100 17.49 -0.74 24.49
N ARG A 101 16.60 0.27 24.47
CA ARG A 101 16.42 1.23 25.57
C ARG A 101 16.08 0.53 26.89
N ARG A 102 15.19 -0.48 26.87
CA ARG A 102 14.84 -1.26 28.07
C ARG A 102 16.04 -2.06 28.60
N ARG A 103 16.78 -2.74 27.72
CA ARG A 103 17.98 -3.50 28.10
C ARG A 103 19.05 -2.59 28.71
N TRP A 104 19.31 -1.45 28.09
CA TRP A 104 20.27 -0.48 28.59
C TRP A 104 19.89 0.04 29.97
N ARG A 105 18.62 0.43 30.19
CA ARG A 105 18.12 0.85 31.51
C ARG A 105 18.26 -0.24 32.58
N ARG A 106 18.00 -1.51 32.23
CA ARG A 106 18.20 -2.65 33.15
C ARG A 106 19.68 -2.85 33.49
N GLY A 107 20.56 -2.80 32.49
CA GLY A 107 22.01 -2.90 32.69
C GLY A 107 22.56 -1.78 33.55
N GLN A 108 22.06 -0.55 33.38
CA GLN A 108 22.43 0.58 34.25
C GLN A 108 21.99 0.36 35.70
N ARG A 109 20.74 -0.07 35.95
CA ARG A 109 20.27 -0.39 37.30
C ARG A 109 21.09 -1.48 37.98
N ALA A 110 21.41 -2.55 37.25
CA ALA A 110 22.27 -3.63 37.77
C ALA A 110 23.67 -3.12 38.15
N ARG A 111 24.25 -2.22 37.33
CA ARG A 111 25.55 -1.59 37.64
C ARG A 111 25.48 -0.68 38.86
N THR A 112 24.43 0.13 39.00
CA THR A 112 24.26 0.99 40.19
C THR A 112 24.05 0.17 41.46
N ASP A 113 23.26 -0.91 41.39
CA ASP A 113 23.01 -1.79 42.52
C ASP A 113 24.28 -2.52 42.97
N HIS A 114 25.05 -3.04 42.02
CA HIS A 114 26.35 -3.67 42.31
C HIS A 114 27.32 -2.68 42.96
N ARG A 115 27.36 -1.42 42.48
CA ARG A 115 28.22 -0.38 43.06
C ARG A 115 27.81 -0.04 44.50
N CYS A 116 26.51 0.06 44.76
CA CYS A 116 25.96 0.26 46.11
C CYS A 116 26.28 -0.91 47.05
N ARG A 117 26.10 -2.17 46.61
CA ARG A 117 26.45 -3.35 47.41
C ARG A 117 27.94 -3.38 47.75
N ARG A 118 28.79 -3.08 46.76
CA ARG A 118 30.25 -3.00 46.96
C ARG A 118 30.63 -1.90 47.95
N TRP A 119 30.00 -0.74 47.88
CA TRP A 119 30.21 0.35 48.86
C TRP A 119 29.79 -0.04 50.27
N LYS A 120 28.60 -0.64 50.44
CA LYS A 120 28.11 -1.13 51.74
C LYS A 120 29.06 -2.16 52.34
N HIS A 121 29.50 -3.14 51.55
CA HIS A 121 30.45 -4.16 52.02
C HIS A 121 31.77 -3.54 52.47
N ARG A 122 32.28 -2.55 51.73
CA ARG A 122 33.53 -1.85 52.07
C ARG A 122 33.41 -1.04 53.36
N ALA A 123 32.28 -0.35 53.56
CA ALA A 123 31.99 0.41 54.78
C ALA A 123 31.91 -0.49 56.03
N ILE A 124 31.25 -1.65 55.90
CA ILE A 124 31.18 -2.66 56.97
C ILE A 124 32.58 -3.16 57.33
N CYS A 125 33.38 -3.57 56.34
CA CYS A 125 34.74 -4.06 56.60
C CYS A 125 35.67 -2.99 57.20
N SER A 126 35.46 -1.70 56.90
CA SER A 126 36.27 -0.60 57.45
C SER A 126 35.96 -0.24 58.90
N HIS A 127 34.81 -0.66 59.46
CA HIS A 127 34.48 -0.48 60.87
C HIS A 127 34.88 -1.68 61.75
N SER A 128 35.46 -2.73 61.16
CA SER A 128 35.84 -3.97 61.85
C SER A 128 37.36 -4.14 62.05
N LEU A 129 38.15 -3.10 61.76
CA LEU A 129 39.59 -3.09 62.02
C LEU A 129 39.86 -2.23 63.26
N PRO A 130 40.28 -2.82 64.40
CA PRO A 130 40.73 -2.11 65.58
C PRO A 130 42.09 -1.41 65.37
#